data_AF-A0A396R2I1-F1
#
_entry.id   AF-A0A396R2I1-F1
#
_cell.length_a   1.000
_cell.length_b   1.000
_cell.length_c   1.000
_cell.angle_alpha   90.00
_cell.angle_beta   90.00
_cell.angle_gamma   90.00
#
_symmetry.space_group_name_H-M   'P 1'
#
loop_
_entity.id
_entity.type
_entity.pdbx_description
1 polymer ?
#
loop_
_entity_poly.entity_id
_entity_poly.type
_entity_poly.pdbx_seq_one_letter_code
_entity_poly.pdbx_strand_id
1 'polypeptide(L)'
;MTKVQLHVKAEYDGAELKGYSVYEGSEQRMFAEYPEAEKLALKLAEQQVLDKSRRQGASGSPQVKISVKKLRLTEDESSVFFESIVEAVATDQFQISAGGSRSADGCS
;
A
#
# COMPACT_ATOMS: atom_id res chain seq x y z
N MET A 1 -4.08 -10.47 7.43
CA MET A 1 -3.32 -9.24 7.16
C MET A 1 -2.79 -9.32 5.75
N THR A 2 -3.00 -8.28 4.96
CA THR A 2 -2.68 -8.26 3.53
C THR A 2 -1.78 -7.06 3.26
N LYS A 3 -0.68 -7.28 2.52
CA LYS A 3 0.30 -6.24 2.21
C LYS A 3 0.53 -6.14 0.70
N VAL A 4 0.70 -4.90 0.24
CA VAL A 4 1.13 -4.51 -1.11
C VAL A 4 2.20 -3.43 -0.98
N GLN A 5 3.19 -3.47 -1.86
CA GLN A 5 4.22 -2.44 -1.98
C GLN A 5 4.30 -2.00 -3.44
N LEU A 6 4.40 -0.69 -3.64
CA LEU A 6 4.65 -0.06 -4.94
C LEU A 6 5.89 0.82 -4.83
N HIS A 7 6.58 0.94 -5.96
CA HIS A 7 7.81 1.73 -6.05
C HIS A 7 7.55 2.93 -6.97
N VAL A 8 7.90 4.11 -6.48
CA VAL A 8 8.10 5.31 -7.29
C VAL A 8 9.58 5.43 -7.52
N LYS A 9 10.06 5.23 -8.75
CA LYS A 9 11.49 5.28 -9.07
C LYS A 9 11.85 6.60 -9.71
N ALA A 10 12.99 7.17 -9.34
CA ALA A 10 13.57 8.26 -10.11
C ALA A 10 14.28 7.69 -11.33
N GLU A 11 13.97 8.23 -12.50
CA GLU A 11 14.55 7.81 -13.77
C GLU A 11 15.61 8.82 -14.19
N TYR A 12 16.84 8.33 -14.33
CA TYR A 12 17.99 9.15 -14.70
C TYR A 12 18.53 8.73 -16.07
N ASP A 13 18.95 9.71 -16.86
CA ASP A 13 19.79 9.51 -18.04
C ASP A 13 21.17 10.10 -17.72
N GLY A 14 22.12 9.23 -17.36
CA GLY A 14 23.37 9.64 -16.76
C GLY A 14 23.15 10.36 -15.42
N ALA A 15 23.47 11.66 -15.37
CA ALA A 15 23.27 12.51 -14.19
C ALA A 15 21.99 13.37 -14.26
N GLU A 16 21.26 13.32 -15.36
CA GLU A 16 20.06 14.14 -15.58
C GLU A 16 18.81 13.38 -15.11
N LEU A 17 18.05 13.98 -14.18
CA LEU A 17 16.75 13.44 -13.77
C LEU A 17 15.73 13.67 -14.88
N LYS A 18 15.19 12.59 -15.44
CA LYS A 18 14.15 12.63 -16.49
C LYS A 18 12.74 12.61 -15.94
N GLY A 19 12.55 12.13 -14.72
CA GLY A 19 11.27 12.12 -14.04
C GLY A 19 11.14 10.95 -13.09
N TYR A 20 9.90 10.56 -12.83
CA TYR A 20 9.55 9.53 -11.86
C TYR A 20 8.62 8.49 -12.49
N SER A 21 8.89 7.22 -12.26
CA SER A 21 8.11 6.12 -12.80
C SER A 21 7.35 5.35 -11.72
N VAL A 22 6.14 4.92 -12.06
CA VAL A 22 5.30 4.03 -11.24
C VAL A 22 4.77 2.93 -12.15
N TYR A 23 4.82 1.68 -11.67
CA TYR A 23 4.25 0.55 -12.38
C TYR A 23 2.79 0.32 -11.97
N GLU A 24 1.90 0.33 -12.96
CA GLU A 24 0.51 -0.09 -12.86
C GLU A 24 0.36 -1.45 -13.57
N GLY A 25 0.54 -2.53 -12.81
CA GLY A 25 0.61 -3.87 -13.38
C GLY A 25 1.85 -4.03 -14.26
N SER A 26 1.66 -4.20 -15.58
CA SER A 26 2.74 -4.27 -16.57
C SER A 26 3.04 -2.95 -17.27
N GLU A 27 2.24 -1.91 -17.03
CA GLU A 27 2.43 -0.59 -17.65
C GLU A 27 3.29 0.29 -16.75
N GLN A 28 4.36 0.85 -17.31
CA GLN A 28 5.14 1.88 -16.64
C GLN A 28 4.56 3.25 -17.00
N ARG A 29 4.20 4.05 -15.99
CA ARG A 29 3.80 5.44 -16.17
C ARG A 29 4.88 6.38 -15.69
N MET A 30 5.22 7.33 -16.56
CA MET A 30 6.21 8.36 -16.31
C MET A 30 5.53 9.67 -15.91
N PHE A 31 6.12 10.36 -14.95
CA PHE A 31 5.70 11.67 -14.44
C PHE A 31 6.90 12.61 -14.41
N ALA A 32 6.66 13.89 -14.71
CA ALA A 32 7.70 14.90 -14.59
C ALA A 32 8.01 15.21 -13.12
N GLU A 33 6.98 15.25 -12.26
CA GLU A 33 7.10 15.63 -10.86
C GLU A 33 6.81 14.47 -9.89
N TYR A 34 7.61 14.38 -8.82
CA TYR A 34 7.46 13.36 -7.79
C TYR A 34 6.07 13.32 -7.14
N PRO A 35 5.44 14.46 -6.76
CA PRO A 35 4.13 14.43 -6.10
C PRO A 35 3.03 13.77 -6.93
N GLU A 36 3.10 13.86 -8.26
CA GLU A 36 2.14 13.22 -9.15
C GLU A 36 2.32 11.69 -9.16
N ALA A 37 3.57 11.24 -9.23
CA ALA A 37 3.92 9.83 -9.16
C ALA A 37 3.54 9.23 -7.79
N GLU A 38 3.85 9.93 -6.69
CA GLU A 38 3.47 9.50 -5.34
C GLU A 38 1.95 9.40 -5.20
N LYS A 39 1.19 10.38 -5.69
CA LYS A 39 -0.27 10.37 -5.67
C LYS A 39 -0.85 9.16 -6.41
N LEU A 40 -0.31 8.81 -7.57
CA LEU A 40 -0.73 7.61 -8.29
C LEU A 40 -0.40 6.34 -7.48
N ALA A 41 0.83 6.23 -6.98
CA ALA A 41 1.27 5.07 -6.21
C ALA A 41 0.44 4.86 -4.94
N LEU A 42 0.08 5.92 -4.21
CA LEU A 42 -0.81 5.84 -3.05
C LEU A 42 -2.17 5.23 -3.42
N LYS A 43 -2.81 5.77 -4.48
CA LYS A 43 -4.11 5.29 -4.96
C LYS A 43 -4.05 3.82 -5.41
N LEU A 44 -3.01 3.45 -6.15
CA LEU A 44 -2.83 2.08 -6.62
C LEU A 44 -2.55 1.11 -5.47
N ALA A 45 -1.73 1.50 -4.49
CA ALA A 45 -1.41 0.65 -3.34
C ALA A 45 -2.65 0.36 -2.50
N GLU A 46 -3.48 1.38 -2.27
CA GLU A 46 -4.77 1.25 -1.58
C GLU A 46 -5.72 0.31 -2.33
N GLN A 47 -5.93 0.55 -3.63
CA GLN A 47 -6.82 -0.29 -4.44
C GLN A 47 -6.34 -1.74 -4.47
N GLN A 48 -5.05 -1.97 -4.73
CA GLN A 48 -4.48 -3.31 -4.82
C GLN A 48 -4.54 -4.06 -3.49
N VAL A 49 -4.32 -3.39 -2.35
CA VAL A 49 -4.39 -4.05 -1.05
C VAL A 49 -5.82 -4.43 -0.69
N LEU A 50 -6.81 -3.60 -1.04
CA LEU A 50 -8.23 -3.91 -0.87
C LEU A 50 -8.66 -5.09 -1.75
N ASP A 51 -8.30 -5.07 -3.03
CA ASP A 51 -8.63 -6.15 -3.96
C ASP A 51 -7.96 -7.46 -3.58
N LYS A 52 -6.71 -7.41 -3.09
CA LYS A 52 -6.00 -8.58 -2.55
C LYS A 52 -6.67 -9.08 -1.26
N SER A 53 -7.09 -8.18 -0.38
CA SER A 53 -7.76 -8.51 0.88
C SER A 53 -9.12 -9.20 0.63
N ARG A 54 -9.93 -8.68 -0.30
CA ARG A 54 -11.20 -9.29 -0.71
C ARG A 54 -11.01 -10.68 -1.29
N ARG A 55 -10.02 -10.88 -2.16
CA ARG A 55 -9.68 -12.21 -2.72
C ARG A 55 -9.24 -13.22 -1.66
N GLN A 56 -8.75 -12.76 -0.51
CA GLN A 56 -8.36 -13.59 0.61
C GLN A 56 -9.48 -13.82 1.63
N GLY A 57 -10.71 -13.36 1.36
CA GLY A 57 -11.88 -13.62 2.20
C GLY A 57 -12.01 -12.70 3.42
N ALA A 58 -11.42 -11.49 3.39
CA ALA A 58 -11.60 -10.53 4.47
C ALA A 58 -13.07 -10.12 4.67
N SER A 59 -13.44 -9.77 5.91
CA SER A 59 -14.81 -9.55 6.41
C SER A 59 -15.60 -8.37 5.81
N GLY A 60 -15.18 -7.83 4.66
CA GLY A 60 -15.87 -6.78 3.93
C GLY A 60 -15.38 -5.36 4.24
N SER A 61 -14.82 -5.12 5.43
CA SER A 61 -14.32 -3.79 5.85
C SER A 61 -12.93 -3.83 6.50
N PRO A 62 -11.87 -4.17 5.75
CA PRO A 62 -10.51 -4.14 6.28
C PRO A 62 -10.04 -2.70 6.52
N GLN A 63 -9.35 -2.45 7.64
CA GLN A 63 -8.69 -1.17 7.89
C GLN A 63 -7.38 -1.11 7.08
N VAL A 64 -7.20 -0.06 6.29
CA VAL A 64 -5.97 0.15 5.52
C VAL A 64 -5.07 1.18 6.20
N LYS A 65 -3.79 0.86 6.32
CA LYS A 65 -2.72 1.80 6.70
C LYS A 65 -1.74 1.89 5.55
N ILE A 66 -1.37 3.12 5.19
CA ILE A 66 -0.40 3.39 4.12
C ILE A 66 0.79 4.13 4.72
N SER A 67 2.00 3.72 4.36
CA SER A 67 3.25 4.38 4.72
C SER A 67 4.10 4.62 3.47
N VAL A 68 4.88 5.69 3.49
CA VAL A 68 5.77 6.07 2.40
C VAL A 68 7.19 6.17 2.95
N LYS A 69 8.12 5.42 2.35
CA LYS A 69 9.54 5.46 2.70
C LYS A 69 10.35 5.94 1.50
N LYS A 70 10.90 7.13 1.60
CA LYS A 70 11.82 7.68 0.59
C LYS A 70 13.23 7.15 0.83
N LEU A 71 13.87 6.69 -0.23
CA LEU A 71 15.24 6.20 -0.26
C LEU A 71 16.08 7.21 -1.04
N ARG A 72 17.06 7.77 -0.33
CA ARG A 72 17.96 8.82 -0.78
C ARG A 72 19.40 8.42 -0.44
N LEU A 73 20.38 9.03 -1.10
CA LEU A 73 21.81 8.79 -0.82
C LEU A 73 22.18 9.21 0.60
N THR A 74 21.62 10.32 1.07
CA THR A 74 21.71 10.75 2.47
C THR A 74 20.32 11.17 2.94
N GLU A 75 20.12 11.32 4.25
CA GLU A 75 18.81 11.73 4.80
C GLU A 75 18.46 13.19 4.49
N ASP A 76 19.37 13.95 3.88
CA ASP A 76 19.13 15.32 3.46
C ASP A 76 18.23 15.38 2.22
N GLU A 77 17.28 16.30 2.22
CA GLU A 77 16.34 16.58 1.14
C GLU A 77 17.05 17.09 -0.13
N SER A 78 18.28 17.61 0.00
CA SER A 78 19.14 18.04 -1.11
C SER A 78 19.86 16.89 -1.83
N SER A 79 19.84 15.68 -1.26
CA SER A 79 20.58 14.54 -1.78
C SER A 79 19.84 13.81 -2.92
N VAL A 80 20.60 13.03 -3.69
CA VAL A 80 20.06 12.24 -4.81
C VAL A 80 18.96 11.31 -4.30
N PHE A 81 17.77 11.48 -4.87
CA PHE A 81 16.61 10.65 -4.60
C PHE A 81 16.61 9.45 -5.54
N PHE A 82 16.49 8.24 -5.00
CA PHE A 82 16.52 7.02 -5.81
C PHE A 82 15.12 6.46 -6.04
N GLU A 83 14.40 6.20 -4.94
CA GLU A 83 13.05 5.66 -5.02
C GLU A 83 12.25 5.98 -3.77
N SER A 84 10.94 5.80 -3.86
CA SER A 84 10.04 5.81 -2.72
C SER A 84 9.22 4.53 -2.73
N ILE A 85 9.17 3.88 -1.56
CA ILE A 85 8.40 2.66 -1.34
C ILE A 85 7.10 3.06 -0.67
N VAL A 86 6.00 2.89 -1.39
CA VAL A 86 4.64 3.05 -0.87
C VAL A 86 4.13 1.70 -0.43
N GLU A 87 3.93 1.54 0.87
CA GLU A 87 3.46 0.31 1.48
C GLU A 87 2.02 0.49 1.97
N ALA A 88 1.12 -0.38 1.51
CA ALA A 88 -0.25 -0.45 1.99
C ALA A 88 -0.48 -1.79 2.70
N VAL A 89 -1.03 -1.70 3.91
CA VAL A 89 -1.36 -2.84 4.77
C VAL A 89 -2.84 -2.79 5.10
N ALA A 90 -3.57 -3.82 4.69
CA ALA A 90 -4.95 -4.05 5.09
C ALA A 90 -5.00 -5.06 6.24
N THR A 91 -5.61 -4.65 7.35
CA THR A 91 -5.84 -5.48 8.53
C THR A 91 -7.33 -5.72 8.67
N ASP A 92 -7.72 -6.98 8.65
CA ASP A 92 -9.11 -7.37 8.87
C ASP A 92 -9.42 -7.37 10.37
N GLN A 93 -10.57 -6.82 10.75
CA GLN A 93 -11.08 -6.95 12.11
C GLN A 93 -11.99 -8.17 12.13
N PHE A 94 -11.43 -9.33 12.46
CA PHE A 94 -12.25 -10.49 12.79
C PHE A 94 -13.00 -10.19 14.08
N GLN A 95 -14.25 -9.74 13.97
CA GLN A 95 -15.19 -9.78 15.08
C GLN A 95 -15.75 -11.19 15.18
N ILE A 96 -15.21 -11.99 16.10
CA ILE A 96 -15.90 -13.19 16.56
C ILE A 96 -17.07 -12.69 17.40
N SER A 97 -18.25 -12.55 16.80
CA SER A 97 -19.49 -12.43 17.56
C SER A 97 -19.66 -13.74 18.33
N ALA A 98 -19.40 -13.72 19.63
CA ALA A 98 -19.70 -14.81 20.55
C ALA A 98 -21.23 -14.97 20.66
N GLY A 99 -21.84 -15.57 19.63
CA GLY A 99 -23.26 -15.88 19.56
C GLY A 99 -23.48 -17.37 19.76
N GLY A 100 -23.66 -17.78 21.02
CA GLY A 100 -23.93 -19.16 21.38
C GLY A 100 -24.26 -19.34 22.86
N SER A 101 -25.11 -18.48 23.41
CA SER A 101 -25.78 -18.74 24.69
C SER A 101 -26.64 -20.00 24.55
N ARG A 102 -26.13 -21.14 25.00
CA ARG A 102 -26.99 -22.23 25.48
C ARG A 102 -27.07 -22.09 26.99
N SER A 103 -28.08 -21.38 27.46
CA SER A 103 -28.61 -21.59 28.80
C SER A 103 -28.95 -23.07 28.92
N ALA A 104 -28.21 -23.79 29.75
CA ALA A 104 -28.63 -25.11 30.20
C ALA A 104 -29.76 -24.88 31.20
N ASP A 105 -30.99 -24.86 30.69
CA ASP A 105 -32.17 -25.02 31.53
C ASP A 105 -32.09 -26.38 32.25
N GLY A 106 -32.41 -26.35 33.54
CA GLY A 106 -32.19 -27.42 34.48
C GLY A 106 -32.89 -28.73 34.13
N CYS A 107 -32.24 -29.83 34.49
CA CYS A 107 -32.90 -31.10 34.71
C CYS A 107 -33.18 -31.28 36.21
N SER A 108 -34.37 -31.84 36.43
CA SER A 108 -35.12 -32.08 37.66
C SER A 108 -34.37 -32.77 38.80
#